data_AF-A0A944V1D9-F1
#
_entry.id   AF-A0A944V1D9-F1
#
_cell.length_a   1.000
_cell.length_b   1.000
_cell.length_c   1.000
_cell.angle_alpha   90.00
_cell.angle_beta   90.00
_cell.angle_gamma   90.00
#
_symmetry.space_group_name_H-M   'P 1'
#
loop_
_entity.id
_entity.type
_entity.pdbx_description
1 polymer ?
#
loop_
_entity_poly.entity_id
_entity_poly.type
_entity_poly.pdbx_seq_one_letter_code
_entity_poly.pdbx_strand_id
1 'polypeptide(L)' 'GHICQNLYLACEGINAGTCAIAAYDQEKVDTLINVDGKDEFSVYLSPIGKY' A
#
# COMPACT_ATOMS: atom_id res chain seq x y z
N GLY A 1 1.64 5.21 -9.65
CA GLY A 1 0.43 6.06 -9.54
C GLY A 1 -0.86 5.34 -9.88
N HIS A 2 -0.96 4.74 -11.08
CA HIS A 2 -2.25 4.20 -11.58
C HIS A 2 -2.82 3.06 -10.72
N ILE A 3 -1.97 2.15 -10.22
CA ILE A 3 -2.41 1.07 -9.32
C ILE A 3 -3.09 1.61 -8.06
N CYS A 4 -2.51 2.66 -7.46
CA CYS A 4 -3.10 3.27 -6.28
C CYS A 4 -4.45 3.92 -6.60
N GLN A 5 -4.59 4.60 -7.75
CA GLN A 5 -5.86 5.18 -8.16
C GLN A 5 -6.94 4.10 -8.38
N ASN A 6 -6.58 2.94 -8.97
CA ASN A 6 -7.47 1.79 -9.06
C ASN A 6 -7.84 1.24 -7.68
N LEU A 7 -6.89 1.20 -6.72
CA LEU A 7 -7.17 0.79 -5.35
C LEU A 7 -8.20 1.73 -4.68
N TYR A 8 -8.09 3.04 -4.88
CA TYR A 8 -9.10 4.00 -4.41
C TYR A 8 -10.48 3.70 -5.00
N LEU A 9 -10.59 3.45 -6.31
CA LEU A 9 -11.87 3.10 -6.95
C LEU A 9 -12.44 1.77 -6.43
N ALA A 10 -11.58 0.77 -6.21
CA ALA A 10 -11.99 -0.52 -5.67
C ALA A 10 -12.52 -0.40 -4.23
N CYS A 11 -11.86 0.41 -3.40
CA CYS A 11 -12.30 0.69 -2.03
C CYS A 11 -13.66 1.40 -2.01
N GLU A 12 -13.85 2.42 -2.86
CA GLU A 12 -15.14 3.11 -3.00
C GLU A 12 -16.27 2.13 -3.36
N GLY A 13 -16.01 1.21 -4.30
CA GLY A 13 -16.98 0.20 -4.73
C GLY A 13 -17.45 -0.77 -3.63
N ILE A 14 -16.69 -0.89 -2.53
CA ILE A 14 -17.03 -1.75 -1.39
C ILE A 14 -17.41 -0.95 -0.13
N ASN A 15 -17.65 0.36 -0.24
CA ASN A 15 -17.88 1.28 0.89
C ASN A 15 -16.72 1.27 1.91
N ALA A 16 -15.49 1.29 1.40
CA ALA A 16 -14.27 1.38 2.21
C ALA A 16 -13.40 2.53 1.71
N GLY A 17 -12.55 3.06 2.60
CA GLY A 17 -11.63 4.15 2.30
C GLY A 17 -10.20 3.64 2.25
N THR A 18 -9.34 4.35 1.52
CA THR A 18 -7.89 4.09 1.51
C THR A 18 -7.10 5.39 1.43
N CYS A 19 -5.82 5.35 1.80
CA CYS A 19 -4.93 6.51 1.74
C CYS A 19 -3.54 6.12 1.26
N ALA A 20 -3.04 6.70 0.18
CA ALA A 20 -1.68 6.44 -0.29
C ALA A 20 -0.64 7.04 0.67
N ILE A 21 0.35 6.23 1.07
CA ILE A 21 1.46 6.63 1.93
C ILE A 21 2.77 6.32 1.21
N ALA A 22 3.50 7.37 0.85
CA ALA A 22 4.83 7.26 0.24
C ALA A 22 5.97 7.30 1.28
N ALA A 23 5.72 7.85 2.47
CA ALA A 23 6.70 7.93 3.55
C ALA A 23 6.50 6.77 4.53
N TYR A 24 7.45 5.83 4.53
CA TYR A 24 7.47 4.68 5.43
C TYR A 24 8.91 4.22 5.66
N ASP A 25 9.10 3.32 6.63
CA ASP A 25 10.39 2.69 6.92
C ASP A 25 10.58 1.46 6.03
N GLN A 26 11.44 1.59 5.02
CA GLN A 26 11.65 0.55 4.00
C GLN A 26 12.06 -0.79 4.62
N GLU A 27 13.07 -0.81 5.50
CA GLU A 27 13.60 -2.03 6.09
C GLU A 27 12.55 -2.75 6.93
N LYS A 28 11.75 -2.00 7.70
CA LYS A 28 10.67 -2.59 8.50
C LYS A 28 9.56 -3.19 7.65
N VAL A 29 9.16 -2.51 6.57
CA VAL A 29 8.09 -2.99 5.68
C VAL A 29 8.55 -4.21 4.89
N ASP A 30 9.76 -4.17 4.33
CA ASP A 30 10.30 -5.30 3.57
C ASP A 30 10.44 -6.54 4.46
N THR A 31 10.89 -6.36 5.70
CA THR A 31 10.90 -7.43 6.71
C THR A 31 9.48 -7.96 7.01
N LEU A 32 8.49 -7.06 7.12
CA LEU A 32 7.10 -7.44 7.42
C LEU A 32 6.48 -8.32 6.33
N ILE A 33 6.79 -8.05 5.05
CA ILE A 33 6.28 -8.83 3.92
C ILE A 33 7.26 -9.93 3.45
N ASN A 34 8.36 -10.11 4.18
CA ASN A 34 9.38 -11.13 3.95
C ASN A 34 10.02 -11.08 2.55
N VAL A 35 10.46 -9.88 2.14
CA VAL A 35 11.20 -9.63 0.90
C VAL A 35 12.62 -9.13 1.20
N ASP A 36 13.51 -9.17 0.21
CA ASP A 36 14.96 -8.95 0.42
C ASP A 36 15.42 -7.49 0.32
N GLY A 37 14.53 -6.59 -0.10
CA GLY A 37 14.86 -5.17 -0.26
C GLY A 37 15.72 -4.85 -1.49
N LYS A 38 15.98 -5.82 -2.37
CA LYS A 38 16.89 -5.71 -3.53
C LYS A 38 16.21 -6.14 -4.82
N ASP A 39 15.90 -7.42 -4.96
CA ASP A 39 15.20 -7.97 -6.11
C ASP A 39 13.68 -7.78 -5.94
N GLU A 40 13.19 -7.82 -4.69
CA GLU A 40 11.80 -7.53 -4.34
C GLU A 40 11.74 -6.59 -3.12
N PHE A 41 10.96 -5.52 -3.23
CA PHE A 41 10.87 -4.50 -2.18
C PHE A 41 9.55 -3.73 -2.26
N SER A 42 9.12 -3.19 -1.12
CA SER A 42 7.95 -2.33 -1.04
C SER A 42 8.21 -0.97 -1.70
N VAL A 43 7.19 -0.42 -2.38
CA VAL A 43 7.28 0.85 -3.13
C VAL A 43 6.33 1.95 -2.64
N TYR A 44 5.24 1.56 -1.96
CA TYR A 44 4.30 2.45 -1.26
C TYR A 44 3.35 1.59 -0.42
N LEU A 45 2.67 2.24 0.54
CA LEU A 45 1.66 1.61 1.40
C LEU A 45 0.29 2.27 1.19
N SER A 46 -0.78 1.52 1.45
CA SER A 46 -2.14 2.08 1.46
C SER A 46 -3.03 1.32 2.44
N PRO A 47 -3.30 1.84 3.66
CA PRO A 47 -4.26 1.21 4.57
C PRO A 47 -5.67 1.22 3.97
N ILE A 48 -6.47 0.21 4.30
CA ILE A 48 -7.89 0.13 3.92
C ILE A 48 -8.71 0.03 5.19
N GLY A 49 -9.78 0.83 5.28
CA GLY A 49 -10.65 0.87 6.46
C GLY A 49 -12.10 1.10 6.08
N LYS A 50 -13.01 0.64 6.94
CA LYS A 50 -14.43 0.99 6.84
C LYS A 50 -14.62 2.44 7.32
N TYR A 51 -15.47 3.20 6.64
CA TYR A 51 -15.92 4.52 7.07
C TYR A 51 -17.44 4.57 7.24
#